data_AF-A0A2T4VL40-F1
#
_entry.id   AF-A0A2T4VL40-F1
#
_cell.length_a   1.000
_cell.length_b   1.000
_cell.length_c   1.000
_cell.angle_alpha   90.00
_cell.angle_beta   90.00
_cell.angle_gamma   90.00
#
_symmetry.space_group_name_H-M   'P 1'
#
loop_
_entity.id
_entity.type
_entity.pdbx_description
1 polymer ?
#
loop_
_entity_poly.entity_id
_entity_poly.type
_entity_poly.pdbx_seq_one_letter_code
_entity_poly.pdbx_strand_id
1 'polypeptide(L)'
;MSEHDDYVKKMEAEKQRLDARLAEVEAQSDIQKADAELEEFTGVRERRDTFHRKLDELRQKGSQAFAQLRARVDEAHDSYANDLEAASKKGKVLRGTWQRKREAEQRAFAAQVDQWEASISQSNAESSLLTREEITFLRRSLDTTGQVLKRMVGASDEDWGQLRQQYENTWKELNEHADRIRSSSVQEQPTPRT
;
A
#
# COMPACT_ATOMS: atom_id res chain seq x y z
N MET A 1 -5.30 -24.81 -37.58
CA MET A 1 -4.84 -24.99 -36.19
C MET A 1 -5.51 -26.21 -35.63
N SER A 2 -4.78 -27.00 -34.83
CA SER A 2 -5.39 -28.12 -34.10
C SER A 2 -6.04 -27.61 -32.80
N GLU A 3 -6.99 -28.38 -32.24
CA GLU A 3 -7.60 -28.09 -30.93
C GLU A 3 -6.53 -27.91 -29.83
N HIS A 4 -5.46 -28.70 -29.91
CA HIS A 4 -4.30 -28.57 -29.04
C HIS A 4 -3.66 -27.18 -29.15
N ASP A 5 -3.39 -26.70 -30.37
CA ASP A 5 -2.70 -25.42 -30.59
C ASP A 5 -3.55 -24.23 -30.13
N ASP A 6 -4.86 -24.30 -30.38
CA ASP A 6 -5.80 -23.27 -29.94
C ASP A 6 -5.91 -23.23 -28.41
N TYR A 7 -5.92 -24.41 -27.76
CA TYR A 7 -5.91 -24.50 -26.30
C TYR A 7 -4.61 -23.97 -25.69
N VAL A 8 -3.46 -24.38 -26.20
CA VAL A 8 -2.15 -23.90 -25.71
C VAL A 8 -2.06 -22.39 -25.86
N LYS A 9 -2.47 -21.84 -27.01
CA LYS A 9 -2.48 -20.40 -27.23
C LYS A 9 -3.38 -19.66 -26.23
N LYS A 10 -4.56 -20.20 -25.94
CA LYS A 10 -5.46 -19.65 -24.91
C LYS A 10 -4.78 -19.64 -23.53
N MET A 11 -4.20 -20.76 -23.12
CA MET A 11 -3.59 -20.87 -21.79
C MET A 11 -2.34 -20.03 -21.64
N GLU A 12 -1.57 -19.79 -22.70
CA GLU A 12 -0.45 -18.84 -22.68
C GLU A 12 -0.94 -17.39 -22.52
N ALA A 13 -2.09 -17.04 -23.10
CA ALA A 13 -2.68 -15.73 -22.87
C ALA A 13 -3.14 -15.57 -21.41
N GLU A 14 -3.78 -16.59 -20.82
CA GLU A 14 -4.15 -16.56 -19.41
C GLU A 14 -2.92 -16.53 -18.49
N LYS A 15 -1.83 -17.24 -18.84
CA LYS A 15 -0.54 -17.16 -18.14
C LYS A 15 -0.03 -15.72 -18.10
N GLN A 16 0.07 -15.05 -19.23
CA GLN A 16 0.52 -13.66 -19.29
C GLN A 16 -0.36 -12.74 -18.46
N ARG A 17 -1.68 -12.95 -18.51
CA ARG A 17 -2.65 -12.16 -17.72
C ARG A 17 -2.48 -12.38 -16.22
N LEU A 18 -2.39 -13.62 -15.78
CA LEU A 18 -2.24 -13.97 -14.36
C LEU A 18 -0.88 -13.52 -13.81
N ASP A 19 0.19 -13.64 -14.60
CA ASP A 19 1.53 -13.17 -14.21
C ASP A 19 1.57 -11.64 -14.05
N ALA A 20 0.94 -10.90 -14.98
CA ALA A 20 0.79 -9.45 -14.84
C ALA A 20 0.00 -9.10 -13.58
N ARG A 21 -1.06 -9.85 -13.28
CA ARG A 21 -1.88 -9.65 -12.08
C ARG A 21 -1.11 -10.01 -10.80
N LEU A 22 -0.29 -11.05 -10.80
CA LEU A 22 0.57 -11.39 -9.66
C LEU A 22 1.59 -10.28 -9.41
N ALA A 23 2.28 -9.79 -10.43
CA ALA A 23 3.22 -8.69 -10.30
C ALA A 23 2.56 -7.43 -9.73
N GLU A 24 1.33 -7.13 -10.17
CA GLU A 24 0.53 -6.04 -9.63
C GLU A 24 0.20 -6.24 -8.14
N VAL A 25 -0.22 -7.44 -7.73
CA VAL A 25 -0.55 -7.73 -6.32
C VAL A 25 0.71 -7.78 -5.43
N GLU A 26 1.85 -8.26 -5.93
CA GLU A 26 3.13 -8.25 -5.19
C GLU A 26 3.66 -6.83 -4.98
N ALA A 27 3.59 -5.97 -6.00
CA ALA A 27 3.91 -4.56 -5.86
C ALA A 27 3.02 -3.88 -4.81
N GLN A 28 1.79 -4.37 -4.59
CA GLN A 28 0.90 -3.89 -3.55
C GLN A 28 1.25 -4.38 -2.13
N SER A 29 2.01 -5.48 -1.97
CA SER A 29 2.34 -6.07 -0.66
C SER A 29 3.74 -5.74 -0.15
N ASP A 30 4.72 -5.50 -1.03
CA ASP A 30 6.07 -5.02 -0.64
C ASP A 30 6.04 -3.72 0.21
N ILE A 31 4.87 -3.10 0.19
CA ILE A 31 4.34 -1.97 0.93
C ILE A 31 4.23 -2.23 2.46
N GLN A 32 4.27 -3.46 2.97
CA GLN A 32 4.71 -3.74 4.35
C GLN A 32 5.63 -4.97 4.33
N LYS A 33 6.90 -4.79 4.69
CA LYS A 33 7.77 -5.91 5.10
C LYS A 33 7.26 -6.53 6.41
N ALA A 34 6.05 -7.06 6.41
CA ALA A 34 5.60 -8.01 7.40
C ALA A 34 5.93 -9.38 6.82
N ASP A 35 6.83 -10.12 7.46
CA ASP A 35 7.27 -11.45 7.02
C ASP A 35 6.07 -12.39 6.73
N ALA A 36 4.93 -12.17 7.38
CA ALA A 36 3.68 -12.89 7.15
C ALA A 36 3.08 -12.69 5.75
N GLU A 37 3.28 -11.54 5.09
CA GLU A 37 2.80 -11.32 3.71
C GLU A 37 3.71 -12.03 2.70
N LEU A 38 5.02 -12.08 2.95
CA LEU A 38 6.00 -12.78 2.10
C LEU A 38 5.77 -14.30 2.06
N GLU A 39 5.39 -14.92 3.18
CA GLU A 39 4.99 -16.33 3.21
C GLU A 39 3.76 -16.60 2.33
N GLU A 40 2.78 -15.69 2.31
CA GLU A 40 1.53 -15.91 1.58
C GLU A 40 1.73 -15.83 0.05
N PHE A 41 2.62 -14.95 -0.44
CA PHE A 41 3.02 -14.93 -1.85
C PHE A 41 3.85 -16.15 -2.26
N THR A 42 4.50 -16.81 -1.31
CA THR A 42 5.27 -18.02 -1.60
C THR A 42 4.34 -19.12 -2.12
N GLY A 43 3.17 -19.31 -1.49
CA GLY A 43 2.14 -20.25 -1.99
C GLY A 43 1.63 -19.88 -3.39
N VAL A 44 1.35 -18.60 -3.65
CA VAL A 44 0.88 -18.15 -4.97
C VAL A 44 1.95 -18.35 -6.06
N ARG A 45 3.23 -18.11 -5.75
CA ARG A 45 4.36 -18.37 -6.66
C ARG A 45 4.53 -19.85 -6.96
N GLU A 46 4.39 -20.71 -5.97
CA GLU A 46 4.43 -22.17 -6.17
C GLU A 46 3.29 -22.65 -7.09
N ARG A 47 2.10 -22.07 -6.98
CA ARG A 47 0.97 -22.34 -7.89
C ARG A 47 1.23 -21.85 -9.30
N ARG A 48 1.76 -20.64 -9.46
CA ARG A 48 2.22 -20.09 -10.75
C ARG A 48 3.19 -21.06 -11.42
N ASP A 49 4.25 -21.45 -10.70
CA ASP A 49 5.31 -22.32 -11.24
C ASP A 49 4.75 -23.70 -11.60
N THR A 50 3.78 -24.20 -10.83
CA THR A 50 3.08 -25.46 -11.13
C THR A 50 2.24 -25.34 -12.41
N PHE A 51 1.50 -24.25 -12.59
CA PHE A 51 0.74 -24.00 -13.81
C PHE A 51 1.65 -23.88 -15.03
N HIS A 52 2.72 -23.07 -14.94
CA HIS A 52 3.71 -22.89 -15.99
C HIS A 52 4.32 -24.23 -16.42
N ARG A 53 4.78 -25.03 -15.46
CA ARG A 53 5.38 -26.35 -15.72
C ARG A 53 4.41 -27.30 -16.43
N LYS A 54 3.14 -27.34 -16.02
CA LYS A 54 2.14 -28.22 -16.63
C LYS A 54 1.76 -27.75 -18.04
N LEU A 55 1.72 -26.46 -18.28
CA LEU A 55 1.49 -25.89 -19.61
C LEU A 55 2.66 -26.20 -20.56
N ASP A 56 3.90 -26.10 -20.06
CA ASP A 56 5.10 -26.49 -20.81
C ASP A 56 5.12 -27.99 -21.12
N GLU A 57 4.73 -28.85 -20.16
CA GLU A 57 4.60 -30.30 -20.38
C GLU A 57 3.57 -30.62 -21.46
N LEU A 58 2.41 -29.95 -21.44
CA LEU A 58 1.38 -30.09 -22.47
C LEU A 58 1.94 -29.72 -23.86
N ARG A 59 2.64 -28.59 -23.95
CA ARG A 59 3.26 -28.10 -25.19
C ARG A 59 4.27 -29.08 -25.77
N GLN A 60 5.06 -29.73 -24.90
CA GLN A 60 6.09 -30.69 -25.33
C GLN A 60 5.52 -32.03 -25.78
N LYS A 61 4.48 -32.54 -25.11
CA LYS A 61 3.87 -33.85 -25.41
C LYS A 61 2.85 -33.81 -26.56
N GLY A 62 2.41 -32.62 -26.96
CA GLY A 62 1.57 -32.41 -28.13
C GLY A 62 0.22 -33.11 -28.06
N SER A 63 -0.36 -33.42 -29.22
CA SER A 63 -1.73 -33.93 -29.35
C SER A 63 -1.95 -35.34 -28.78
N GLN A 64 -0.91 -36.17 -28.65
CA GLN A 64 -1.04 -37.57 -28.20
C GLN A 64 -1.45 -37.71 -26.72
N ALA A 65 -1.09 -36.76 -25.87
CA ALA A 65 -1.43 -36.78 -24.44
C ALA A 65 -2.42 -35.66 -24.04
N PHE A 66 -2.99 -34.98 -25.04
CA PHE A 66 -3.77 -33.75 -24.86
C PHE A 66 -4.92 -33.90 -23.86
N ALA A 67 -5.75 -34.93 -24.00
CA ALA A 67 -6.93 -35.11 -23.14
C ALA A 67 -6.57 -35.27 -21.65
N GLN A 68 -5.48 -35.98 -21.35
CA GLN A 68 -5.06 -36.23 -19.96
C GLN A 68 -4.33 -35.04 -19.36
N LEU A 69 -3.51 -34.35 -20.14
CA LEU A 69 -2.72 -33.21 -19.68
C LEU A 69 -3.56 -31.93 -19.58
N ARG A 70 -4.56 -31.75 -20.45
CA ARG A 70 -5.50 -30.64 -20.41
C ARG A 70 -6.17 -30.50 -19.04
N ALA A 71 -6.74 -31.58 -18.51
CA ALA A 71 -7.38 -31.55 -17.20
C ALA A 71 -6.42 -31.10 -16.07
N ARG A 72 -5.14 -31.50 -16.16
CA ARG A 72 -4.12 -31.10 -15.19
C ARG A 72 -3.71 -29.63 -15.32
N VAL A 73 -3.71 -29.10 -16.54
CA VAL A 73 -3.45 -27.68 -16.82
C VAL A 73 -4.62 -26.83 -16.35
N ASP A 74 -5.86 -27.24 -16.64
CA ASP A 74 -7.09 -26.57 -16.19
C ASP A 74 -7.12 -26.50 -14.65
N GLU A 75 -6.85 -27.60 -13.95
CA GLU A 75 -6.79 -27.64 -12.48
C GLU A 75 -5.70 -26.70 -11.92
N ALA A 76 -4.52 -26.66 -12.53
CA ALA A 76 -3.44 -25.80 -12.07
C ALA A 76 -3.68 -24.32 -12.36
N HIS A 77 -4.31 -24.02 -13.50
CA HIS A 77 -4.80 -22.69 -13.84
C HIS A 77 -5.81 -22.21 -12.80
N ASP A 78 -6.85 -23.01 -12.52
CA ASP A 78 -7.91 -22.63 -11.60
C ASP A 78 -7.38 -22.45 -10.18
N SER A 79 -6.48 -23.34 -9.73
CA SER A 79 -5.81 -23.19 -8.43
C SER A 79 -5.00 -21.90 -8.36
N TYR A 80 -4.21 -21.58 -9.38
CA TYR A 80 -3.42 -20.34 -9.41
C TYR A 80 -4.34 -19.11 -9.43
N ALA A 81 -5.36 -19.10 -10.28
CA ALA A 81 -6.31 -18.00 -10.39
C ALA A 81 -7.06 -17.74 -9.07
N ASN A 82 -7.52 -18.80 -8.40
CA ASN A 82 -8.24 -18.70 -7.12
C ASN A 82 -7.34 -18.16 -6.00
N ASP A 83 -6.12 -18.69 -5.87
CA ASP A 83 -5.17 -18.26 -4.83
C ASP A 83 -4.75 -16.81 -5.06
N LEU A 84 -4.52 -16.41 -6.32
CA LEU A 84 -4.23 -15.03 -6.69
C LEU A 84 -5.43 -14.09 -6.41
N GLU A 85 -6.66 -14.51 -6.67
CA GLU A 85 -7.85 -13.74 -6.33
C GLU A 85 -7.98 -13.56 -4.81
N ALA A 86 -7.74 -14.62 -4.03
CA ALA A 86 -7.76 -14.57 -2.57
C ALA A 86 -6.70 -13.60 -2.03
N ALA A 87 -5.46 -13.68 -2.54
CA ALA A 87 -4.39 -12.74 -2.21
C ALA A 87 -4.79 -11.29 -2.55
N SER A 88 -5.37 -11.05 -3.73
CA SER A 88 -5.82 -9.72 -4.14
C SER A 88 -6.93 -9.16 -3.24
N LYS A 89 -7.91 -10.00 -2.85
CA LYS A 89 -8.97 -9.60 -1.91
C LYS A 89 -8.41 -9.20 -0.55
N LYS A 90 -7.47 -9.98 -0.01
CA LYS A 90 -6.79 -9.65 1.24
C LYS A 90 -6.00 -8.35 1.13
N GLY A 91 -5.23 -8.15 0.05
CA GLY A 91 -4.52 -6.90 -0.21
C GLY A 91 -5.42 -5.67 -0.18
N LYS A 92 -6.62 -5.76 -0.78
CA LYS A 92 -7.62 -4.68 -0.71
C LYS A 92 -8.09 -4.38 0.72
N VAL A 93 -8.33 -5.42 1.52
CA VAL A 93 -8.71 -5.25 2.94
C VAL A 93 -7.61 -4.54 3.71
N LEU A 94 -6.35 -4.95 3.52
CA LEU A 94 -5.18 -4.35 4.17
C LEU A 94 -4.99 -2.87 3.80
N ARG A 95 -5.19 -2.50 2.53
CA ARG A 95 -5.18 -1.09 2.12
C ARG A 95 -6.26 -0.28 2.82
N GLY A 96 -7.48 -0.84 2.89
CA GLY A 96 -8.60 -0.19 3.57
C GLY A 96 -8.40 -0.06 5.09
N THR A 97 -7.72 -0.99 5.74
CA THR A 97 -7.37 -0.85 7.17
C THR A 97 -6.26 0.17 7.37
N TRP A 98 -5.20 0.14 6.55
CA TRP A 98 -4.12 1.12 6.59
C TRP A 98 -4.65 2.55 6.40
N GLN A 99 -5.51 2.77 5.40
CA GLN A 99 -6.07 4.09 5.12
C GLN A 99 -6.91 4.60 6.30
N ARG A 100 -7.80 3.77 6.85
CA ARG A 100 -8.60 4.14 8.02
C ARG A 100 -7.75 4.49 9.23
N LYS A 101 -6.64 3.78 9.45
CA LYS A 101 -5.67 4.09 10.51
C LYS A 101 -5.04 5.46 10.27
N ARG A 102 -4.57 5.75 9.05
CA ARG A 102 -3.97 7.04 8.71
C ARG A 102 -4.96 8.20 8.82
N GLU A 103 -6.21 8.02 8.38
CA GLU A 103 -7.26 9.03 8.57
C GLU A 103 -7.53 9.33 10.04
N ALA A 104 -7.51 8.32 10.91
CA ALA A 104 -7.67 8.49 12.35
C ALA A 104 -6.50 9.26 12.97
N GLU A 105 -5.26 8.93 12.59
CA GLU A 105 -4.05 9.65 13.03
C GLU A 105 -4.08 11.12 12.60
N GLN A 106 -4.47 11.41 11.36
CA GLN A 106 -4.62 12.79 10.87
C GLN A 106 -5.67 13.58 11.66
N ARG A 107 -6.84 12.98 11.92
CA ARG A 107 -7.89 13.64 12.72
C ARG A 107 -7.42 13.93 14.14
N ALA A 108 -6.71 12.99 14.77
CA ALA A 108 -6.16 13.18 16.10
C ALA A 108 -5.10 14.30 16.13
N PHE A 109 -4.27 14.42 15.10
CA PHE A 109 -3.29 15.51 15.02
C PHE A 109 -3.95 16.87 14.70
N ALA A 110 -4.96 16.90 13.84
CA ALA A 110 -5.74 18.11 13.57
C ALA A 110 -6.39 18.67 14.84
N ALA A 111 -6.97 17.81 15.68
CA ALA A 111 -7.53 18.21 16.97
C ALA A 111 -6.47 18.80 17.92
N GLN A 112 -5.24 18.30 17.91
CA GLN A 112 -4.14 18.87 18.69
C GLN A 112 -3.75 20.27 18.17
N VAL A 113 -3.70 20.47 16.85
CA VAL A 113 -3.43 21.78 16.26
C VAL A 113 -4.51 22.80 16.61
N ASP A 114 -5.79 22.41 16.58
CA ASP A 114 -6.90 23.28 16.99
C ASP A 114 -6.82 23.63 18.49
N GLN A 115 -6.40 22.69 19.34
CA GLN A 115 -6.15 22.96 20.77
C GLN A 115 -5.01 23.97 20.96
N TRP A 116 -3.92 23.86 20.21
CA TRP A 116 -2.81 24.83 20.26
C TRP A 116 -3.26 26.23 19.81
N GLU A 117 -4.06 26.32 18.75
CA GLU A 117 -4.58 27.61 18.28
C GLU A 117 -5.51 28.27 19.31
N ALA A 118 -6.37 27.48 19.95
CA ALA A 118 -7.21 27.97 21.03
C ALA A 118 -6.36 28.49 22.21
N SER A 119 -5.28 27.77 22.56
CA SER A 119 -4.34 28.18 23.60
C SER A 119 -3.66 29.52 23.28
N ILE A 120 -3.18 29.72 22.05
CA ILE A 120 -2.59 31.00 21.60
C ILE A 120 -3.59 32.13 21.67
N SER A 121 -4.83 31.86 21.30
CA SER A 121 -5.88 32.89 21.24
C SER A 121 -6.33 33.33 22.63
N GLN A 122 -6.17 32.47 23.64
CA GLN A 122 -6.55 32.74 25.04
C GLN A 122 -5.38 33.26 25.89
N SER A 123 -4.13 32.95 25.54
CA SER A 123 -2.97 33.42 26.28
C SER A 123 -2.48 34.78 25.76
N ASN A 124 -2.06 35.68 26.65
CA ASN A 124 -1.20 36.79 26.22
C ASN A 124 0.04 36.18 25.57
N ALA A 125 0.47 36.71 24.42
CA ALA A 125 1.44 36.09 23.49
C ALA A 125 2.75 35.60 24.14
N GLU A 126 3.09 36.09 25.34
CA GLU A 126 4.29 35.76 26.11
C GLU A 126 4.31 34.34 26.74
N SER A 127 3.20 33.60 26.69
CA SER A 127 3.10 32.25 27.31
C SER A 127 2.81 31.11 26.32
N SER A 128 2.68 31.41 25.03
CA SER A 128 2.53 30.38 24.00
C SER A 128 3.89 29.86 23.53
N LEU A 129 4.06 28.54 23.57
CA LEU A 129 5.21 27.80 23.01
C LEU A 129 5.20 27.76 21.47
N LEU A 130 4.11 28.19 20.83
CA LEU A 130 3.89 28.18 19.39
C LEU A 130 3.57 29.59 18.87
N THR A 131 4.17 29.97 17.76
CA THR A 131 3.86 31.19 17.01
C THR A 131 2.65 30.98 16.07
N ARG A 132 2.00 32.07 15.67
CA ARG A 132 0.91 32.02 14.67
C ARG A 132 1.39 31.50 13.31
N GLU A 133 2.64 31.77 12.96
CA GLU A 133 3.26 31.29 11.71
C GLU A 133 3.45 29.77 11.74
N GLU A 134 3.89 29.21 12.88
CA GLU A 134 4.03 27.76 13.06
C GLU A 134 2.69 27.04 13.01
N ILE A 135 1.63 27.56 13.63
CA ILE A 135 0.28 26.98 13.50
C ILE A 135 -0.22 27.03 12.06
N THR A 136 0.02 28.13 11.35
CA THR A 136 -0.35 28.27 9.94
C THR A 136 0.38 27.24 9.07
N PHE A 137 1.67 27.02 9.34
CA PHE A 137 2.46 25.98 8.69
C PHE A 137 1.88 24.58 8.97
N LEU A 138 1.62 24.24 10.24
CA LEU A 138 1.08 22.94 10.63
C LEU A 138 -0.26 22.66 9.95
N ARG A 139 -1.15 23.65 9.86
CA ARG A 139 -2.44 23.53 9.15
C ARG A 139 -2.27 23.28 7.66
N ARG A 140 -1.41 24.04 6.99
CA ARG A 140 -1.16 23.86 5.55
C ARG A 140 -0.55 22.49 5.27
N SER A 141 0.37 22.04 6.11
CA SER A 141 1.02 20.74 5.98
C SER A 141 0.02 19.60 6.24
N LEU A 142 -0.84 19.73 7.26
CA LEU A 142 -1.96 18.82 7.51
C LEU A 142 -2.91 18.71 6.32
N ASP A 143 -3.32 19.84 5.73
CA ASP A 143 -4.17 19.84 4.54
C ASP A 143 -3.47 19.16 3.35
N THR A 144 -2.18 19.44 3.14
CA THR A 144 -1.39 18.83 2.08
C THR A 144 -1.31 17.30 2.23
N THR A 145 -0.97 16.80 3.42
CA THR A 145 -0.97 15.35 3.69
C THR A 145 -2.37 14.75 3.55
N GLY A 146 -3.41 15.45 4.01
CA GLY A 146 -4.81 15.04 3.86
C GLY A 146 -5.26 14.94 2.40
N GLN A 147 -4.82 15.86 1.55
CA GLN A 147 -5.10 15.81 0.11
C GLN A 147 -4.40 14.64 -0.59
N VAL A 148 -3.20 14.25 -0.15
CA VAL A 148 -2.55 13.03 -0.67
C VAL A 148 -3.37 11.80 -0.28
N LEU A 149 -3.80 11.71 0.99
CA LEU A 149 -4.62 10.59 1.47
C LEU A 149 -5.97 10.49 0.74
N LYS A 150 -6.63 11.63 0.47
CA LYS A 150 -7.86 11.67 -0.33
C LYS A 150 -7.65 11.17 -1.75
N ARG A 151 -6.53 11.53 -2.39
CA ARG A 151 -6.19 11.05 -3.73
C ARG A 151 -5.97 9.53 -3.76
N MET A 152 -5.49 8.95 -2.67
CA MET A 152 -5.33 7.49 -2.56
C MET A 152 -6.66 6.72 -2.56
N VAL A 153 -7.78 7.33 -2.14
CA VAL A 153 -9.10 6.67 -2.09
C VAL A 153 -9.56 6.19 -3.47
N GLY A 154 -9.24 6.96 -4.51
CA GLY A 154 -9.65 6.68 -5.89
C GLY A 154 -8.48 6.37 -6.82
N ALA A 155 -7.27 6.19 -6.27
CA ALA A 155 -6.09 5.91 -7.06
C ALA A 155 -6.19 4.54 -7.73
N SER A 156 -5.65 4.46 -8.95
CA SER A 156 -5.41 3.17 -9.59
C SER A 156 -4.39 2.36 -8.78
N ASP A 157 -4.37 1.05 -9.01
CA ASP A 157 -3.43 0.14 -8.34
C ASP A 157 -1.96 0.52 -8.62
N GLU A 158 -1.67 1.14 -9.77
CA GLU A 158 -0.33 1.62 -10.19
C GLU A 158 0.07 2.92 -9.47
N ASP A 159 -0.87 3.86 -9.30
CA ASP A 159 -0.60 5.17 -8.68
C ASP A 159 -0.51 5.09 -7.14
N TRP A 160 -1.13 4.06 -6.55
CA TRP A 160 -1.29 3.94 -5.11
C TRP A 160 0.05 3.89 -4.37
N GLY A 161 1.05 3.18 -4.91
CA GLY A 161 2.38 3.07 -4.31
C GLY A 161 3.11 4.41 -4.23
N GLN A 162 3.07 5.19 -5.32
CA GLN A 162 3.67 6.53 -5.36
C GLN A 162 2.96 7.49 -4.40
N LEU A 163 1.63 7.49 -4.41
CA LEU A 163 0.82 8.33 -3.51
C LEU A 163 1.05 7.96 -2.04
N ARG A 164 1.22 6.67 -1.72
CA ARG A 164 1.60 6.25 -0.36
C ARG A 164 2.96 6.80 0.02
N GLN A 165 3.97 6.67 -0.84
CA GLN A 165 5.30 7.19 -0.52
C GLN A 165 5.26 8.71 -0.31
N GLN A 166 4.53 9.42 -1.16
CA GLN A 166 4.28 10.85 -0.99
C GLN A 166 3.59 11.16 0.34
N TYR A 167 2.59 10.36 0.72
CA TYR A 167 1.90 10.48 2.01
C TYR A 167 2.90 10.34 3.16
N GLU A 168 3.68 9.25 3.19
CA GLU A 168 4.63 8.97 4.27
C GLU A 168 5.70 10.06 4.38
N ASN A 169 6.18 10.59 3.25
CA ASN A 169 7.15 11.69 3.24
C ASN A 169 6.55 12.97 3.84
N THR A 170 5.38 13.40 3.34
CA THR A 170 4.73 14.62 3.86
C THR A 170 4.31 14.47 5.32
N TRP A 171 3.92 13.27 5.74
CA TRP A 171 3.58 12.97 7.13
C TRP A 171 4.83 12.97 8.03
N LYS A 172 5.94 12.43 7.56
CA LYS A 172 7.22 12.47 8.27
C LYS A 172 7.70 13.91 8.46
N GLU A 173 7.71 14.71 7.40
CA GLU A 173 8.09 16.13 7.45
C GLU A 173 7.22 16.92 8.44
N LEU A 174 5.91 16.66 8.44
CA LEU A 174 4.98 17.27 9.38
C LEU A 174 5.34 16.93 10.84
N ASN A 175 5.57 15.64 11.14
CA ASN A 175 5.92 15.21 12.49
C ASN A 175 7.29 15.74 12.92
N GLU A 176 8.30 15.70 12.06
CA GLU A 176 9.63 16.24 12.36
C GLU A 176 9.59 17.75 12.66
N HIS A 177 8.78 18.50 11.92
CA HIS A 177 8.61 19.92 12.20
C HIS A 177 7.84 20.15 13.51
N ALA A 178 6.79 19.38 13.78
CA ALA A 178 6.07 19.45 15.05
C ALA A 178 6.97 19.10 16.25
N ASP A 179 7.85 18.11 16.10
CA ASP A 179 8.85 17.74 17.10
C ASP A 179 9.88 18.84 17.31
N ARG A 180 10.35 19.48 16.24
CA ARG A 180 11.29 20.61 16.33
C ARG A 180 10.70 21.78 17.08
N ILE A 181 9.43 22.12 16.82
CA ILE A 181 8.77 23.22 17.55
C ILE A 181 8.69 22.87 19.04
N ARG A 182 8.31 21.62 19.37
CA ARG A 182 8.30 21.13 20.75
C ARG A 182 9.68 21.19 21.40
N SER A 183 10.76 20.79 20.72
CA SER A 183 12.10 20.80 21.31
C SER A 183 12.69 22.20 21.45
N SER A 184 12.45 23.09 20.49
CA SER A 184 12.87 24.50 20.55
C SER A 184 12.17 25.25 21.70
N SER A 185 10.88 24.98 21.92
CA SER A 185 10.11 25.59 23.01
C SER A 185 10.59 25.19 24.42
N VAL A 186 11.29 24.05 24.55
CA VAL A 186 11.88 23.58 25.82
C VAL A 186 13.23 24.25 26.11
N GLN A 187 13.96 24.70 25.09
CA GLN A 187 15.28 25.34 25.27
C GLN A 187 15.20 26.84 25.64
N GLU A 188 14.07 27.50 25.42
CA GLU A 188 13.88 28.92 25.75
C GLU A 188 13.42 29.19 27.20
N GLN A 189 13.28 28.17 28.07
CA GLN A 189 13.07 28.42 29.50
C GLN A 189 14.35 29.01 30.13
N PRO A 190 14.37 30.28 30.57
CA PRO A 190 15.53 30.83 31.23
C PRO A 190 15.73 30.12 32.56
N THR A 191 16.90 29.52 32.75
CA THR A 191 17.34 29.05 34.06
C THR A 191 17.28 30.23 35.04
N PRO A 192 16.53 30.13 36.16
CA PRO A 192 16.49 31.21 37.12
C PRO A 192 17.90 31.38 37.67
N ARG A 193 18.50 32.55 37.41
CA ARG A 193 19.75 32.94 38.07
C ARG A 193 19.42 33.15 39.55
N THR A 194 19.90 32.22 40.38
CA THR A 194 20.02 32.34 41.84
C THR A 194 20.92 33.49 42.24
#